data_AF-A0A0S4JX55-F1
#
_entry.id   AF-A0A0S4JX55-F1
#
_cell.length_a   1.000
_cell.length_b   1.000
_cell.length_c   1.000
_cell.angle_alpha   90.00
_cell.angle_beta   90.00
_cell.angle_gamma   90.00
#
_symmetry.space_group_name_H-M   'P 1'
#
loop_
_entity.id
_entity.type
_entity.pdbx_description
1 polymer ?
#
loop_
_entity_poly.entity_id
_entity_poly.type
_entity_poly.pdbx_seq_one_letter_code
_entity_poly.pdbx_strand_id
1 'polypeptide(L)'
;MTSAEHEIDRFFSKSHHCTPQVMKRIRDDLLDIMQTLRLSIRGTVWGDTSQHKLCIYGGIPIGSKADYLIPVQIWMTSMYPIDPPMIYVVPSSTEKVLSNSRVVDGTGLCYCSHLSMWKPSSSSLRSVVIQIAKAFQSSPPLWIDESDLQAQAAGAGGVAHRGSIVAGGAPGGGEDGSDDDSECVICLSAAKDTVLVPCGHYCVCSSCAANVPSCPMCRTVIQFRQKVFL
;
A
#
# COMPACT_ATOMS: atom_id res chain seq x y z
N MET A 1 5.20 6.10 22.68
CA MET A 1 4.57 5.40 21.55
C MET A 1 5.07 6.01 20.26
N THR A 2 5.28 5.18 19.25
CA THR A 2 5.52 5.56 17.85
C THR A 2 4.21 5.94 17.16
N SER A 3 4.28 6.55 15.98
CA SER A 3 3.09 6.82 15.15
C SER A 3 2.32 5.53 14.83
N ALA A 4 3.04 4.44 14.52
CA ALA A 4 2.44 3.13 14.23
C ALA A 4 1.69 2.53 15.44
N GLU A 5 2.28 2.58 16.65
CA GLU A 5 1.60 2.14 17.88
C GLU A 5 0.32 2.94 18.15
N HIS A 6 0.37 4.27 17.94
CA HIS A 6 -0.81 5.12 18.10
C HIS A 6 -1.91 4.76 17.09
N GLU A 7 -1.56 4.45 15.85
CA GLU A 7 -2.54 4.06 14.83
C GLU A 7 -3.16 2.68 15.08
N ILE A 8 -2.36 1.70 15.50
CA ILE A 8 -2.84 0.37 15.93
C ILE A 8 -3.85 0.52 17.08
N ASP A 9 -3.48 1.28 18.11
CA ASP A 9 -4.34 1.50 19.27
C ASP A 9 -5.61 2.30 18.91
N ARG A 10 -5.49 3.33 18.06
CA ARG A 10 -6.62 4.14 17.54
C ARG A 10 -7.63 3.31 16.75
N PHE A 11 -7.16 2.31 16.00
CA PHE A 11 -8.02 1.44 15.20
C PHE A 11 -8.69 0.35 16.06
N PHE A 12 -7.89 -0.44 16.80
CA PHE A 12 -8.41 -1.64 17.46
C PHE A 12 -9.10 -1.39 18.81
N SER A 13 -8.83 -0.28 19.50
CA SER A 13 -9.50 0.07 20.77
C SER A 13 -11.03 0.14 20.70
N LYS A 14 -11.59 0.28 19.50
CA LYS A 14 -13.05 0.30 19.23
C LYS A 14 -13.69 -1.08 19.06
N SER A 15 -12.90 -2.16 19.14
CA SER A 15 -13.36 -3.53 18.84
C SER A 15 -13.93 -4.23 20.09
N HIS A 16 -15.02 -4.97 19.95
CA HIS A 16 -15.73 -5.53 21.12
C HIS A 16 -14.96 -6.63 21.87
N HIS A 17 -14.01 -7.30 21.22
CA HIS A 17 -13.09 -8.31 21.79
C HIS A 17 -11.74 -7.73 22.23
N CYS A 18 -11.60 -6.40 22.27
CA CYS A 18 -10.35 -5.68 22.55
C CYS A 18 -9.91 -5.76 24.03
N THR A 19 -9.48 -6.95 24.48
CA THR A 19 -8.85 -7.10 25.81
C THR A 19 -7.40 -6.60 25.79
N PRO A 20 -6.80 -6.26 26.96
CA PRO A 20 -5.38 -5.90 27.04
C PRO A 20 -4.43 -6.96 26.47
N GLN A 21 -4.78 -8.24 26.60
CA GLN A 21 -4.03 -9.37 26.07
C GLN A 21 -4.13 -9.46 24.54
N VAL A 22 -5.34 -9.23 24.00
CA VAL A 22 -5.56 -9.13 22.54
C VAL A 22 -4.78 -7.95 21.97
N MET A 23 -4.90 -6.75 22.55
CA MET A 23 -4.16 -5.56 22.11
C MET A 23 -2.66 -5.72 22.19
N LYS A 24 -2.14 -6.38 23.22
CA LYS A 24 -0.71 -6.70 23.28
C LYS A 24 -0.30 -7.54 22.07
N ARG A 25 -0.98 -8.66 21.81
CA ARG A 25 -0.65 -9.50 20.65
C ARG A 25 -0.81 -8.76 19.32
N ILE A 26 -1.84 -7.94 19.15
CA ILE A 26 -2.03 -7.17 17.91
C ILE A 26 -0.81 -6.26 17.68
N ARG A 27 -0.32 -5.54 18.70
CA ARG A 27 0.93 -4.77 18.58
C ARG A 27 2.14 -5.67 18.33
N ASP A 28 2.29 -6.78 19.05
CA ASP A 28 3.41 -7.72 18.90
C ASP A 28 3.48 -8.29 17.46
N ASP A 29 2.36 -8.79 16.90
CA ASP A 29 2.26 -9.34 15.53
C ASP A 29 2.58 -8.25 14.47
N LEU A 30 2.02 -7.05 14.60
CA LEU A 30 2.14 -5.99 13.58
C LEU A 30 3.50 -5.29 13.60
N LEU A 31 4.01 -4.94 14.78
CA LEU A 31 5.29 -4.25 14.91
C LEU A 31 6.45 -5.16 14.48
N ASP A 32 6.37 -6.47 14.74
CA ASP A 32 7.37 -7.45 14.28
C ASP A 32 7.48 -7.48 12.75
N ILE A 33 6.35 -7.56 12.02
CA ILE A 33 6.41 -7.56 10.54
C ILE A 33 6.79 -6.19 9.97
N MET A 34 6.34 -5.09 10.58
CA MET A 34 6.69 -3.74 10.13
C MET A 34 8.18 -3.46 10.30
N GLN A 35 8.79 -3.88 11.41
CA GLN A 35 10.23 -3.72 11.64
C GLN A 35 11.05 -4.68 10.76
N THR A 36 10.63 -5.95 10.67
CA THR A 36 11.33 -6.99 9.90
C THR A 36 11.38 -6.68 8.40
N LEU A 37 10.28 -6.15 7.83
CA LEU A 37 10.14 -5.90 6.38
C LEU A 37 10.10 -4.41 6.00
N ARG A 38 10.28 -3.49 6.96
CA ARG A 38 10.21 -2.03 6.77
C ARG A 38 8.87 -1.56 6.15
N LEU A 39 7.78 -2.21 6.53
CA LEU A 39 6.44 -1.88 6.04
C LEU A 39 5.89 -0.66 6.78
N SER A 40 5.13 0.16 6.05
CA SER A 40 4.39 1.31 6.57
C SER A 40 2.96 0.92 6.92
N ILE A 41 2.25 1.75 7.70
CA ILE A 41 0.89 1.50 8.17
C ILE A 41 -0.02 2.69 7.84
N ARG A 42 -1.32 2.44 7.65
CA ARG A 42 -2.38 3.46 7.59
C ARG A 42 -3.75 2.84 7.91
N GLY A 43 -4.54 3.49 8.76
CA GLY A 43 -5.97 3.25 8.90
C GLY A 43 -6.72 3.95 7.76
N THR A 44 -7.52 3.22 6.99
CA THR A 44 -8.13 3.77 5.77
C THR A 44 -9.41 3.02 5.37
N VAL A 45 -9.97 3.31 4.19
CA VAL A 45 -11.16 2.66 3.64
C VAL A 45 -10.74 1.58 2.64
N TRP A 46 -11.54 0.51 2.50
CA TRP A 46 -11.35 -0.52 1.48
C TRP A 46 -12.51 -0.55 0.49
N GLY A 47 -12.27 0.00 -0.69
CA GLY A 47 -13.15 -0.11 -1.86
C GLY A 47 -14.54 0.50 -1.67
N ASP A 48 -15.42 0.20 -2.62
CA ASP A 48 -16.82 0.61 -2.67
C ASP A 48 -17.58 0.37 -1.34
N THR A 49 -17.27 -0.72 -0.65
CA THR A 49 -17.89 -1.11 0.63
C THR A 49 -17.79 -0.08 1.75
N SER A 50 -16.95 0.96 1.61
CA SER A 50 -16.75 2.03 2.59
C SER A 50 -16.30 1.53 3.99
N GLN A 51 -15.82 0.29 4.08
CA GLN A 51 -15.39 -0.33 5.33
C GLN A 51 -14.03 0.21 5.78
N HIS A 52 -13.97 0.78 6.98
CA HIS A 52 -12.71 1.10 7.63
C HIS A 52 -11.91 -0.18 7.95
N LYS A 53 -10.68 -0.24 7.44
CA LYS A 53 -9.72 -1.32 7.66
C LYS A 53 -8.34 -0.73 7.97
N LEU A 54 -7.51 -1.51 8.64
CA LEU A 54 -6.10 -1.18 8.85
C LEU A 54 -5.28 -1.83 7.74
N CYS A 55 -4.43 -1.06 7.08
CA CYS A 55 -3.53 -1.53 6.03
C CYS A 55 -2.08 -1.39 6.47
N ILE A 56 -1.29 -2.46 6.37
CA ILE A 56 0.17 -2.43 6.38
C ILE A 56 0.65 -2.67 4.94
N TYR A 57 1.52 -1.81 4.42
CA TYR A 57 1.92 -1.82 3.01
C TYR A 57 3.42 -1.59 2.83
N GLY A 58 3.95 -2.10 1.71
CA GLY A 58 5.38 -1.99 1.38
C GLY A 58 5.81 -3.11 0.44
N GLY A 59 7.04 -3.58 0.58
CA GLY A 59 7.62 -4.62 -0.28
C GLY A 59 8.03 -5.88 0.47
N ILE A 60 7.68 -7.06 -0.05
CA ILE A 60 8.30 -8.33 0.37
C ILE A 60 9.56 -8.55 -0.48
N PRO A 61 10.77 -8.65 0.13
CA PRO A 61 12.00 -8.90 -0.60
C PRO A 61 12.08 -10.34 -1.12
N ILE A 62 12.42 -10.48 -2.40
CA ILE A 62 12.79 -11.75 -3.04
C ILE A 62 14.18 -11.63 -3.68
N GLY A 63 14.72 -12.77 -4.12
CA GLY A 63 16.10 -12.88 -4.56
C GLY A 63 17.09 -13.00 -3.40
N SER A 64 18.26 -13.58 -3.66
CA SER A 64 19.28 -13.84 -2.62
C SER A 64 19.97 -12.56 -2.11
N LYS A 65 19.74 -11.41 -2.78
CA LYS A 65 20.24 -10.09 -2.39
C LYS A 65 19.13 -9.11 -1.99
N ALA A 66 17.88 -9.56 -1.88
CA ALA A 66 16.70 -8.69 -1.74
C ALA A 66 16.59 -7.64 -2.85
N ASP A 67 16.97 -8.04 -4.07
CA ASP A 67 17.17 -7.18 -5.25
C ASP A 67 15.88 -6.81 -5.99
N TYR A 68 14.76 -7.49 -5.70
CA TYR A 68 13.41 -7.07 -6.09
C TYR A 68 12.45 -7.14 -4.89
N LEU A 69 11.56 -6.16 -4.80
CA LEU A 69 10.55 -6.03 -3.76
C LEU A 69 9.17 -6.24 -4.37
N ILE A 70 8.46 -7.31 -4.01
CA ILE A 70 7.07 -7.50 -4.43
C ILE A 70 6.18 -6.52 -3.65
N PRO A 71 5.49 -5.57 -4.30
CA PRO A 71 4.55 -4.69 -3.63
C PRO A 71 3.39 -5.47 -3.02
N VAL A 72 3.14 -5.27 -1.72
CA VAL A 72 2.04 -5.92 -0.99
C VAL A 72 1.27 -4.94 -0.11
N GLN A 73 0.02 -5.32 0.16
CA GLN A 73 -0.81 -4.77 1.22
C GLN A 73 -1.37 -5.89 2.11
N ILE A 74 -1.33 -5.70 3.42
CA ILE A 74 -1.82 -6.61 4.45
C ILE A 74 -2.96 -5.87 5.17
N TRP A 75 -4.17 -6.33 4.94
CA TRP A 75 -5.41 -5.69 5.36
C TRP A 75 -6.06 -6.43 6.53
N MET A 76 -6.52 -5.67 7.51
CA MET A 76 -7.19 -6.17 8.70
C MET A 76 -8.50 -5.43 8.96
N THR A 77 -9.55 -6.18 9.25
CA THR A 77 -10.76 -5.68 9.90
C THR A 77 -10.47 -5.42 11.38
N SER A 78 -11.36 -4.70 12.08
CA SER A 78 -11.33 -4.61 13.54
C SER A 78 -11.36 -5.98 14.23
N MET A 79 -11.87 -7.01 13.56
CA MET A 79 -11.98 -8.39 14.06
C MET A 79 -10.64 -9.15 14.16
N TYR A 80 -9.53 -8.64 13.61
CA TYR A 80 -8.22 -9.28 13.86
C TYR A 80 -7.95 -9.34 15.38
N PRO A 81 -7.41 -10.45 15.94
CA PRO A 81 -6.93 -11.67 15.29
C PRO A 81 -7.95 -12.83 15.24
N ILE A 82 -9.25 -12.57 15.44
CA ILE A 82 -10.31 -13.57 15.25
C ILE A 82 -10.37 -13.95 13.76
N ASP A 83 -10.50 -12.94 12.90
CA ASP A 83 -10.34 -13.09 11.46
C ASP A 83 -8.86 -13.09 11.06
N PRO A 84 -8.45 -13.85 10.03
CA PRO A 84 -7.12 -13.73 9.43
C PRO A 84 -6.95 -12.39 8.68
N PRO A 85 -5.70 -11.96 8.44
CA PRO A 85 -5.43 -10.87 7.51
C PRO A 85 -5.78 -11.27 6.07
N MET A 86 -6.25 -10.32 5.27
CA MET A 86 -6.26 -10.44 3.81
C MET A 86 -4.94 -9.86 3.29
N ILE A 87 -4.24 -10.57 2.40
CA ILE A 87 -2.95 -10.11 1.86
C ILE A 87 -3.07 -10.03 0.36
N TYR A 88 -2.71 -8.89 -0.22
CA TYR A 88 -2.75 -8.66 -1.67
C TYR A 88 -1.34 -8.34 -2.18
N VAL A 89 -0.99 -8.91 -3.33
CA VAL A 89 0.04 -8.36 -4.22
C VAL A 89 -0.59 -7.23 -5.02
N VAL A 90 0.09 -6.09 -5.13
CA VAL A 90 -0.46 -4.90 -5.80
C VAL A 90 0.46 -4.50 -6.97
N PRO A 91 0.19 -4.97 -8.20
CA PRO A 91 1.04 -4.63 -9.36
C PRO A 91 1.13 -3.12 -9.61
N SER A 92 2.27 -2.68 -10.14
CA SER A 92 2.38 -1.35 -10.76
C SER A 92 1.69 -1.28 -12.13
N SER A 93 1.67 -0.09 -12.74
CA SER A 93 1.07 0.17 -14.05
C SER A 93 1.68 -0.59 -15.23
N THR A 94 2.81 -1.28 -15.04
CA THR A 94 3.49 -2.12 -16.06
C THR A 94 3.55 -3.60 -15.67
N GLU A 95 3.05 -3.96 -14.49
CA GLU A 95 3.07 -5.34 -13.98
C GLU A 95 1.67 -5.96 -14.06
N LYS A 96 1.62 -7.27 -14.26
CA LYS A 96 0.40 -8.06 -14.29
C LYS A 96 0.57 -9.23 -13.32
N VAL A 97 -0.52 -9.65 -12.66
CA VAL A 97 -0.48 -10.86 -11.81
C VAL A 97 -0.47 -12.10 -12.69
N LEU A 98 0.33 -13.10 -12.36
CA LEU A 98 0.35 -14.39 -13.07
C LEU A 98 -0.93 -15.18 -12.80
N SER A 99 -1.75 -15.34 -13.84
CA SER A 99 -3.05 -16.03 -13.79
C SER A 99 -2.99 -17.53 -13.46
N ASN A 100 -1.80 -18.13 -13.43
CA ASN A 100 -1.55 -19.52 -13.06
C ASN A 100 -0.83 -19.68 -11.70
N SER A 101 -0.69 -18.62 -10.91
CA SER A 101 -0.10 -18.67 -9.58
C SER A 101 -0.93 -19.55 -8.63
N ARG A 102 -0.25 -20.40 -7.84
CA ARG A 102 -0.90 -21.25 -6.82
C ARG A 102 -1.12 -20.54 -5.48
N VAL A 103 -0.59 -19.32 -5.33
CA VAL A 103 -0.54 -18.58 -4.06
C VAL A 103 -1.04 -17.14 -4.19
N VAL A 104 -1.47 -16.72 -5.38
CA VAL A 104 -2.11 -15.43 -5.68
C VAL A 104 -3.15 -15.65 -6.78
N ASP A 105 -4.36 -15.09 -6.67
CA ASP A 105 -5.33 -15.11 -7.77
C ASP A 105 -5.23 -13.88 -8.70
N GLY A 106 -6.06 -13.82 -9.73
CA GLY A 106 -6.08 -12.71 -10.70
C GLY A 106 -6.46 -11.33 -10.13
N THR A 107 -6.94 -11.23 -8.89
CA THR A 107 -7.19 -9.97 -8.18
C THR A 107 -5.97 -9.51 -7.36
N GLY A 108 -4.93 -10.35 -7.26
CA GLY A 108 -3.80 -10.13 -6.37
C GLY A 108 -3.97 -10.72 -4.98
N LEU A 109 -5.11 -11.33 -4.64
CA LEU A 109 -5.36 -11.92 -3.31
C LEU A 109 -4.48 -13.16 -3.09
N CYS A 110 -3.73 -13.17 -1.98
CA CYS A 110 -2.78 -14.22 -1.61
C CYS A 110 -3.43 -15.36 -0.82
N TYR A 111 -2.97 -16.58 -1.10
CA TYR A 111 -3.44 -17.82 -0.45
C TYR A 111 -2.25 -18.63 0.11
N CYS A 112 -2.38 -19.08 1.36
CA CYS A 112 -1.42 -20.01 1.96
C CYS A 112 -2.07 -20.87 3.05
N SER A 113 -1.42 -21.97 3.45
CA SER A 113 -1.98 -22.91 4.42
C SER A 113 -2.10 -22.33 5.84
N HIS A 114 -1.31 -21.30 6.18
CA HIS A 114 -1.45 -20.60 7.47
C HIS A 114 -2.65 -19.63 7.51
N LEU A 115 -3.15 -19.19 6.36
CA LEU A 115 -4.38 -18.40 6.25
C LEU A 115 -5.63 -19.30 6.30
N SER A 116 -5.67 -20.36 5.49
CA SER A 116 -6.84 -21.26 5.44
C SER A 116 -7.03 -22.10 6.71
N MET A 117 -5.99 -22.27 7.53
CA MET A 117 -6.06 -22.89 8.85
C MET A 117 -5.78 -21.89 9.99
N TRP A 118 -6.14 -20.61 9.81
CA TRP A 118 -5.96 -19.59 10.84
C TRP A 118 -6.72 -19.96 12.11
N LYS A 119 -6.02 -19.95 13.25
CA LYS A 119 -6.57 -20.19 14.58
C LYS A 119 -6.44 -18.91 15.41
N PRO A 120 -7.55 -18.31 15.87
CA PRO A 120 -7.53 -17.04 16.59
C PRO A 120 -6.52 -16.97 17.72
N SER A 121 -6.34 -18.03 18.51
CA SER A 121 -5.45 -18.04 19.69
C SER A 121 -3.99 -18.42 19.41
N SER A 122 -3.64 -18.96 18.24
CA SER A 122 -2.33 -19.60 18.02
C SER A 122 -1.66 -19.34 16.67
N SER A 123 -2.34 -18.80 15.67
CA SER A 123 -1.69 -18.43 14.40
C SER A 123 -0.95 -17.10 14.51
N SER A 124 0.19 -16.98 13.83
CA SER A 124 1.00 -15.77 13.80
C SER A 124 1.07 -15.16 12.40
N LEU A 125 0.97 -13.84 12.35
CA LEU A 125 1.11 -13.04 11.15
C LEU A 125 2.48 -13.23 10.49
N ARG A 126 3.55 -13.32 11.30
CA ARG A 126 4.92 -13.57 10.85
C ARG A 126 5.03 -14.87 10.05
N SER A 127 4.40 -15.95 10.50
CA SER A 127 4.44 -17.26 9.83
C SER A 127 3.70 -17.25 8.47
N VAL A 128 2.57 -16.54 8.38
CA VAL A 128 1.85 -16.30 7.12
C VAL A 128 2.77 -15.58 6.12
N VAL A 129 3.36 -14.44 6.54
CA VAL A 129 4.22 -13.59 5.70
C VAL A 129 5.48 -14.35 5.26
N ILE A 130 6.11 -15.14 6.13
CA ILE A 130 7.25 -15.99 5.79
C ILE A 130 6.86 -17.08 4.78
N GLN A 131 5.67 -17.69 4.88
CA GLN A 131 5.23 -18.69 3.90
C GLN A 131 5.00 -18.05 2.53
N ILE A 132 4.37 -16.87 2.48
CA ILE A 132 4.12 -16.13 1.24
C ILE A 132 5.44 -15.70 0.59
N ALA A 133 6.37 -15.12 1.36
CA ALA A 133 7.70 -14.74 0.86
C ALA A 133 8.48 -15.93 0.27
N LYS A 134 8.45 -17.10 0.92
CA LYS A 134 9.08 -18.33 0.40
C LYS A 134 8.42 -18.83 -0.89
N ALA A 135 7.09 -18.75 -0.98
CA ALA A 135 6.38 -19.11 -2.21
C ALA A 135 6.75 -18.16 -3.36
N PHE A 136 6.82 -16.86 -3.10
CA PHE A 136 7.23 -15.84 -4.08
C PHE A 136 8.68 -15.97 -4.53
N GLN A 137 9.59 -16.39 -3.64
CA GLN A 137 10.98 -16.74 -4.01
C GLN A 137 11.06 -17.99 -4.90
N SER A 138 10.06 -18.88 -4.83
CA SER A 138 9.99 -20.10 -5.64
C SER A 138 9.26 -19.90 -6.97
N SER A 139 8.31 -18.96 -7.00
CA SER A 139 7.52 -18.56 -8.16
C SER A 139 7.03 -17.12 -7.94
N PRO A 140 7.73 -16.10 -8.49
CA PRO A 140 7.29 -14.71 -8.38
C PRO A 140 5.85 -14.55 -8.91
N PRO A 141 4.97 -13.78 -8.25
CA PRO A 141 3.56 -13.68 -8.62
C PRO A 141 3.27 -12.59 -9.68
N LEU A 142 4.24 -11.72 -9.95
CA LEU A 142 4.17 -10.64 -10.93
C LEU A 142 5.05 -10.92 -12.14
N TRP A 143 4.61 -10.44 -13.29
CA TRP A 143 5.40 -10.36 -14.52
C TRP A 143 5.20 -9.00 -15.18
N ILE A 144 6.16 -8.58 -16.00
CA ILE A 144 6.06 -7.39 -16.84
C ILE A 144 5.83 -7.85 -18.28
N ASP A 145 4.90 -7.20 -18.97
CA ASP A 145 4.63 -7.47 -20.38
C ASP A 145 5.59 -6.65 -21.25
N GLU A 146 6.52 -7.33 -21.91
CA GLU A 146 7.51 -6.66 -22.76
C GLU A 146 6.86 -5.87 -23.92
N SER A 147 5.66 -6.27 -24.36
CA SER A 147 4.92 -5.55 -25.41
C SER A 147 4.41 -4.18 -24.93
N ASP A 148 4.03 -4.05 -23.66
CA ASP A 148 3.64 -2.76 -23.06
C ASP A 148 4.86 -1.82 -22.89
N LEU A 149 6.04 -2.37 -22.63
CA LEU A 149 7.29 -1.59 -22.59
C LEU A 149 7.63 -0.99 -23.96
N GLN A 150 7.49 -1.75 -25.05
CA GLN A 150 7.67 -1.19 -26.40
C GLN A 150 6.60 -0.14 -26.75
N ALA A 151 5.33 -0.35 -26.36
CA ALA A 151 4.26 0.59 -26.61
C ALA A 151 4.50 1.95 -25.91
N GLN A 152 4.95 1.94 -24.65
CA GLN A 152 5.25 3.16 -23.90
C GLN A 152 6.47 3.91 -24.46
N ALA A 153 7.50 3.20 -24.94
CA ALA A 153 8.67 3.82 -25.58
C ALA A 153 8.30 4.51 -26.91
N ALA A 154 7.37 3.95 -27.69
CA ALA A 154 6.89 4.55 -28.94
C ALA A 154 6.00 5.80 -28.72
N GLY A 155 5.33 5.90 -27.57
CA GLY A 155 4.39 6.98 -27.25
C GLY A 155 5.03 8.35 -26.92
N ALA A 156 6.36 8.43 -26.76
CA ALA A 156 7.05 9.67 -26.35
C ALA A 156 7.25 10.72 -27.48
N GLY A 157 6.80 10.43 -28.70
CA GLY A 157 7.05 11.24 -29.91
C GLY A 157 5.91 12.22 -30.27
N GLY A 158 5.76 13.32 -29.52
CA GLY A 158 4.73 14.36 -29.75
C GLY A 158 3.75 14.45 -28.57
N VAL A 159 3.05 15.57 -28.33
CA VAL A 159 2.63 16.66 -29.25
C VAL A 159 3.19 18.03 -28.82
N ALA A 160 3.27 18.98 -29.77
CA ALA A 160 3.85 20.30 -29.58
C ALA A 160 2.96 21.30 -28.79
N HIS A 161 3.63 22.32 -28.25
CA HIS A 161 3.06 23.41 -27.46
C HIS A 161 2.20 24.37 -28.30
N ARG A 162 0.96 24.66 -27.87
CA ARG A 162 0.18 25.84 -28.28
C ARG A 162 -0.90 26.16 -27.24
N GLY A 163 -1.16 27.43 -26.92
CA GLY A 163 -2.16 27.81 -25.91
C GLY A 163 -2.57 29.28 -26.01
N SER A 164 -3.63 29.65 -25.28
CA SER A 164 -4.11 31.05 -25.13
C SER A 164 -4.92 31.27 -23.84
N ILE A 165 -4.36 32.10 -22.95
CA ILE A 165 -4.96 33.26 -22.27
C ILE A 165 -6.29 33.77 -22.92
N VAL A 166 -7.41 34.13 -22.25
CA VAL A 166 -8.02 34.02 -20.88
C VAL A 166 -9.56 34.27 -21.06
N ALA A 167 -10.51 34.52 -20.13
CA ALA A 167 -10.59 34.84 -18.68
C ALA A 167 -12.05 34.63 -18.13
N GLY A 168 -12.22 34.73 -16.79
CA GLY A 168 -13.41 35.35 -16.16
C GLY A 168 -14.37 34.45 -15.36
N GLY A 169 -14.83 34.90 -14.18
CA GLY A 169 -16.06 34.31 -13.60
C GLY A 169 -16.49 34.66 -12.17
N ALA A 170 -15.66 34.37 -11.15
CA ALA A 170 -15.94 34.66 -9.73
C ALA A 170 -17.22 33.95 -9.12
N PRO A 171 -17.71 34.24 -7.90
CA PRO A 171 -17.29 33.44 -6.73
C PRO A 171 -18.40 33.01 -5.71
N GLY A 172 -18.06 32.05 -4.84
CA GLY A 172 -18.76 31.74 -3.57
C GLY A 172 -18.69 30.25 -3.18
N GLY A 173 -18.59 29.84 -1.90
CA GLY A 173 -18.36 30.62 -0.67
C GLY A 173 -18.69 29.82 0.61
N GLY A 174 -17.83 29.87 1.64
CA GLY A 174 -17.95 29.08 2.88
C GLY A 174 -17.51 27.61 2.72
N GLU A 175 -17.04 26.87 3.74
CA GLU A 175 -16.95 27.13 5.20
C GLU A 175 -15.64 26.53 5.78
N ASP A 176 -15.29 26.87 7.03
CA ASP A 176 -14.04 26.41 7.67
C ASP A 176 -14.06 24.93 8.08
N GLY A 177 -13.01 24.19 7.68
CA GLY A 177 -12.76 22.81 8.10
C GLY A 177 -11.33 22.38 7.75
N SER A 178 -10.40 22.46 8.70
CA SER A 178 -8.97 22.26 8.44
C SER A 178 -8.58 20.79 8.24
N ASP A 179 -8.45 20.35 6.98
CA ASP A 179 -7.96 19.01 6.58
C ASP A 179 -6.84 19.09 5.52
N ASP A 180 -5.99 20.11 5.64
CA ASP A 180 -4.81 20.44 4.80
C ASP A 180 -3.76 19.29 4.73
N ASP A 181 -3.87 18.29 5.62
CA ASP A 181 -3.02 17.10 5.63
C ASP A 181 -3.52 15.99 4.66
N SER A 182 -4.53 16.26 3.84
CA SER A 182 -5.02 15.36 2.78
C SER A 182 -4.51 15.68 1.37
N GLU A 183 -3.88 16.84 1.14
CA GLU A 183 -3.49 17.33 -0.19
C GLU A 183 -2.03 17.06 -0.60
N CYS A 184 -1.78 16.92 -1.91
CA CYS A 184 -0.45 16.68 -2.46
C CYS A 184 0.48 17.88 -2.23
N VAL A 185 1.58 17.67 -1.49
CA VAL A 185 2.56 18.71 -1.09
C VAL A 185 3.37 19.33 -2.25
N ILE A 186 3.04 19.01 -3.49
CA ILE A 186 3.66 19.55 -4.72
C ILE A 186 2.66 20.42 -5.51
N CYS A 187 1.38 20.02 -5.60
CA CYS A 187 0.39 20.75 -6.41
C CYS A 187 -0.72 21.44 -5.62
N LEU A 188 -0.94 21.11 -4.33
CA LEU A 188 -1.92 21.75 -3.45
C LEU A 188 -3.29 21.91 -4.14
N SER A 189 -3.82 20.79 -4.65
CA SER A 189 -4.99 20.75 -5.54
C SER A 189 -5.54 19.34 -5.78
N ALA A 190 -4.68 18.32 -5.69
CA ALA A 190 -5.08 16.91 -5.81
C ALA A 190 -4.74 16.18 -4.51
N ALA A 191 -5.65 15.32 -4.06
CA ALA A 191 -5.44 14.50 -2.87
C ALA A 191 -4.16 13.66 -2.96
N LYS A 192 -3.50 13.44 -1.81
CA LYS A 192 -2.44 12.45 -1.68
C LYS A 192 -3.03 11.09 -2.08
N ASP A 193 -2.42 10.38 -3.03
CA ASP A 193 -2.85 9.05 -3.48
C ASP A 193 -1.69 8.05 -3.68
N THR A 194 -0.43 8.49 -3.51
CA THR A 194 0.76 7.70 -3.90
C THR A 194 1.79 7.63 -2.77
N VAL A 195 2.20 6.40 -2.46
CA VAL A 195 3.32 6.08 -1.56
C VAL A 195 4.62 6.04 -2.35
N LEU A 196 5.65 6.69 -1.81
CA LEU A 196 7.00 6.71 -2.36
C LEU A 196 7.88 5.62 -1.71
N VAL A 197 8.31 4.65 -2.51
CA VAL A 197 9.11 3.49 -2.07
C VAL A 197 10.58 3.72 -2.47
N PRO A 198 11.57 3.42 -1.59
CA PRO A 198 11.48 2.61 -0.38
C PRO A 198 11.17 3.37 0.93
N CYS A 199 10.91 4.69 0.90
CA CYS A 199 10.80 5.49 2.12
C CYS A 199 9.41 5.53 2.79
N GLY A 200 8.39 4.90 2.20
CA GLY A 200 7.04 4.78 2.77
C GLY A 200 6.19 6.06 2.78
N HIS A 201 6.73 7.19 2.33
CA HIS A 201 6.06 8.49 2.49
C HIS A 201 4.87 8.65 1.53
N TYR A 202 3.69 8.90 2.12
CA TYR A 202 2.45 9.23 1.43
C TYR A 202 2.22 10.74 1.50
N CYS A 203 2.72 11.47 0.50
CA CYS A 203 2.70 12.94 0.50
C CYS A 203 2.28 13.56 -0.85
N VAL A 204 2.06 12.73 -1.88
CA VAL A 204 1.87 13.20 -3.26
C VAL A 204 0.72 12.49 -3.98
N CYS A 205 0.16 13.16 -4.97
CA CYS A 205 -0.70 12.54 -5.97
C CYS A 205 0.15 11.88 -7.07
N SER A 206 -0.44 10.94 -7.81
CA SER A 206 0.23 10.09 -8.79
C SER A 206 0.83 10.89 -9.95
N SER A 207 0.14 11.94 -10.40
CA SER A 207 0.64 12.90 -11.40
C SER A 207 1.91 13.62 -10.95
N CYS A 208 1.99 14.06 -9.71
CA CYS A 208 3.20 14.70 -9.17
C CYS A 208 4.29 13.67 -8.87
N ALA A 209 3.93 12.49 -8.33
CA ALA A 209 4.87 11.41 -8.03
C ALA A 209 5.65 10.96 -9.27
N ALA A 210 4.98 10.83 -10.42
CA ALA A 210 5.60 10.48 -11.71
C ALA A 210 6.70 11.47 -12.14
N ASN A 211 6.59 12.75 -11.75
CA ASN A 211 7.48 13.83 -12.17
C ASN A 211 8.60 14.16 -11.18
N VAL A 212 8.71 13.46 -10.04
CA VAL A 212 9.82 13.66 -9.07
C VAL A 212 10.74 12.42 -8.95
N PRO A 213 12.07 12.60 -8.88
CA PRO A 213 13.03 11.50 -8.72
C PRO A 213 13.33 11.13 -7.25
N SER A 214 13.00 12.01 -6.30
CA SER A 214 13.24 11.82 -4.87
C SER A 214 12.06 12.31 -4.02
N CYS A 215 11.90 11.73 -2.83
CA CYS A 215 10.79 12.05 -1.93
C CYS A 215 10.90 13.50 -1.40
N PRO A 216 9.84 14.33 -1.50
CA PRO A 216 9.85 15.70 -0.95
C PRO A 216 10.17 15.76 0.54
N MET A 217 9.69 14.77 1.32
CA MET A 217 9.78 14.78 2.78
C MET A 217 11.18 14.39 3.30
N CYS A 218 11.82 13.40 2.66
CA CYS A 218 13.04 12.76 3.20
C CYS A 218 14.19 12.65 2.19
N ARG A 219 14.03 13.17 0.96
CA ARG A 219 15.01 13.20 -0.14
C ARG A 219 15.54 11.83 -0.63
N THR A 220 15.04 10.72 -0.09
CA THR A 220 15.34 9.37 -0.59
C THR A 220 14.95 9.24 -2.06
N VAL A 221 15.82 8.66 -2.88
CA VAL A 221 15.55 8.37 -4.30
C VAL A 221 14.35 7.43 -4.41
N ILE A 222 13.39 7.78 -5.27
CA ILE A 222 12.17 7.01 -5.49
C ILE A 222 12.50 5.86 -6.44
N GLN A 223 12.56 4.65 -5.90
CA GLN A 223 12.70 3.42 -6.68
C GLN A 223 11.35 2.98 -7.27
N PHE A 224 10.26 3.19 -6.53
CA PHE A 224 8.93 2.71 -6.91
C PHE A 224 7.82 3.65 -6.38
N ARG A 225 6.68 3.66 -7.08
CA ARG A 225 5.55 4.59 -6.83
C ARG A 225 4.26 3.78 -6.72
N GLN A 226 3.84 3.49 -5.49
CA GLN A 226 2.61 2.73 -5.26
C GLN A 226 1.42 3.68 -5.20
N LYS A 227 0.59 3.73 -6.24
CA LYS A 227 -0.74 4.36 -6.13
C LYS A 227 -1.60 3.51 -5.17
N VAL A 228 -2.30 4.19 -4.29
CA VAL A 228 -3.26 3.63 -3.32
C VAL A 228 -4.64 4.08 -3.77
N PHE A 229 -5.50 3.10 -4.07
CA PHE A 229 -6.91 3.33 -4.34
C PHE A 229 -7.65 3.26 -3.00
N LEU A 230 -8.51 4.26 -2.74
CA LEU A 230 -9.29 4.43 -1.51
C LEU A 230 -10.78 4.42 -1.85
#